data_AF-A0A7G8JKT6-F1
#
_entry.id   AF-A0A7G8JKT6-F1
#
_cell.length_a   1.000
_cell.length_b   1.000
_cell.length_c   1.000
_cell.angle_alpha   90.00
_cell.angle_beta   90.00
_cell.angle_gamma   90.00
#
_symmetry.space_group_name_H-M   'P 1'
#
loop_
_entity.id
_entity.type
_entity.pdbx_description
1 polymer ?
#
loop_
_entity_poly.entity_id
_entity_poly.type
_entity_poly.pdbx_seq_one_letter_code
_entity_poly.pdbx_strand_id
1 'polypeptide(L)'
;MVEMCTNGIKERRQRLHDLLLALVAQQGDLELMDGDNPSGLVGGGSRDAPADAARWLERNRRVLQRYQALVRTAVTLDALLDAEDGIAQEPS
;
A
#
# COMPACT_ATOMS: atom_id res chain seq x y z
N MET A 1 -19.82 15.53 20.63
CA MET A 1 -18.38 15.18 20.77
C MET A 1 -18.03 13.94 19.94
N VAL A 2 -18.78 12.82 20.06
CA VAL A 2 -18.54 11.60 19.26
C VAL A 2 -18.65 11.81 17.74
N GLU A 3 -19.65 12.56 17.26
CA GLU A 3 -19.80 12.86 15.82
C GLU A 3 -18.59 13.63 15.23
N MET A 4 -18.05 14.62 15.94
CA MET A 4 -16.86 15.37 15.49
C MET A 4 -15.63 14.48 15.38
N CYS A 5 -15.39 13.57 16.33
CA CYS A 5 -14.26 12.63 16.26
C CYS A 5 -14.38 11.67 15.06
N THR A 6 -15.60 11.22 14.74
CA THR A 6 -15.82 10.36 13.56
C THR A 6 -15.65 11.08 12.24
N ASN A 7 -15.88 12.40 12.20
CA ASN A 7 -15.69 13.19 10.99
C ASN A 7 -14.19 13.36 10.68
N GLY A 8 -13.38 13.70 11.69
CA GLY A 8 -11.92 13.81 11.52
C GLY A 8 -11.26 12.50 11.07
N ILE A 9 -11.75 11.34 11.56
CA ILE A 9 -11.27 10.03 11.10
C ILE A 9 -11.66 9.77 9.63
N LYS A 10 -12.86 10.17 9.21
CA LYS A 10 -13.31 10.02 7.81
C LYS A 10 -12.52 10.93 6.88
N GLU A 11 -12.30 12.19 7.25
CA GLU A 11 -11.53 13.18 6.49
C GLU A 11 -10.09 12.71 6.29
N ARG A 12 -9.43 12.28 7.37
CA ARG A 12 -8.08 11.73 7.31
C ARG A 12 -7.99 10.49 6.42
N ARG A 13 -8.95 9.57 6.54
CA ARG A 13 -9.02 8.38 5.68
C ARG A 13 -9.20 8.76 4.21
N GLN A 14 -10.02 9.78 3.91
CA GLN A 14 -10.23 10.26 2.55
C GLN A 14 -8.95 10.85 1.97
N ARG A 15 -8.25 11.73 2.71
CA ARG A 15 -6.97 12.28 2.25
C ARG A 15 -5.92 11.20 1.98
N LEU A 16 -5.78 10.23 2.88
CA LEU A 16 -4.87 9.10 2.69
C LEU A 16 -5.23 8.29 1.42
N HIS A 17 -6.52 8.09 1.16
CA HIS A 17 -6.99 7.43 -0.06
C HIS A 17 -6.62 8.22 -1.32
N ASP A 18 -6.86 9.53 -1.32
CA ASP A 18 -6.57 10.40 -2.46
C ASP A 18 -5.06 10.49 -2.73
N LEU A 19 -4.24 10.61 -1.68
CA LEU A 19 -2.77 10.55 -1.77
C LEU A 19 -2.30 9.20 -2.34
N LEU A 20 -2.88 8.09 -1.88
CA LEU A 20 -2.51 6.77 -2.37
C LEU A 20 -2.90 6.59 -3.84
N LEU A 21 -4.08 7.05 -4.26
CA LEU A 21 -4.49 7.04 -5.67
C LEU A 21 -3.53 7.84 -6.55
N ALA A 22 -3.13 9.04 -6.10
CA ALA A 22 -2.17 9.87 -6.83
C ALA A 22 -0.80 9.17 -6.97
N LEU A 23 -0.31 8.56 -5.89
CA LEU A 23 0.96 7.82 -5.91
C LEU A 23 0.89 6.59 -6.83
N VAL A 24 -0.22 5.84 -6.79
CA VAL A 24 -0.44 4.68 -7.68
C VAL A 24 -0.49 5.12 -9.14
N ALA A 25 -1.19 6.20 -9.47
CA ALA A 25 -1.26 6.74 -10.83
C ALA A 25 0.12 7.17 -11.38
N GLN A 26 1.07 7.50 -10.51
CA GLN A 26 2.45 7.82 -10.90
C GLN A 26 3.32 6.57 -11.16
N GLN A 27 2.94 5.41 -10.64
CA GLN A 27 3.65 4.14 -10.88
C GLN A 27 3.17 3.52 -12.20
N GLY A 28 3.79 3.90 -13.32
CA GLY A 28 3.30 3.55 -14.66
C GLY A 28 2.97 2.08 -14.93
N ASP A 29 3.74 1.12 -14.40
CA ASP A 29 3.45 -0.32 -14.49
C ASP A 29 3.53 -0.99 -13.12
N LEU A 30 2.50 -0.74 -12.31
CA LEU A 30 2.39 -1.34 -10.99
C LEU A 30 1.88 -2.78 -11.12
N GLU A 31 2.81 -3.73 -11.12
CA GLU A 31 2.50 -5.15 -11.12
C GLU A 31 1.52 -5.53 -9.99
N LEU A 32 0.63 -6.47 -10.26
CA LEU A 32 -0.24 -7.09 -9.26
C LEU A 32 0.40 -8.38 -8.74
N MET A 33 0.00 -8.78 -7.53
CA MET A 33 0.40 -10.06 -6.97
C MET A 33 -0.23 -11.19 -7.79
N ASP A 34 0.54 -12.25 -7.98
CA ASP A 34 0.07 -13.46 -8.63
C ASP A 34 -0.70 -14.30 -7.61
N GLY A 35 -2.02 -14.41 -7.82
CA GLY A 35 -2.95 -15.12 -6.94
C GLY A 35 -3.01 -16.62 -7.20
N ASP A 36 -2.53 -17.07 -8.36
CA ASP A 36 -2.45 -18.48 -8.69
C ASP A 36 -1.17 -19.05 -8.07
N ASN A 37 -1.32 -20.05 -7.20
CA ASN A 37 -0.18 -20.78 -6.66
C ASN A 37 0.49 -21.53 -7.83
N PRO A 38 1.82 -21.48 -8.01
CA PRO A 38 2.49 -22.23 -9.07
C PRO A 38 2.01 -23.66 -9.05
N SER A 39 1.54 -24.15 -10.21
CA SER A 39 0.77 -25.40 -10.34
C SER A 39 1.47 -26.64 -9.76
N GLY A 40 2.76 -26.56 -9.41
CA GLY A 40 3.53 -27.59 -8.75
C GLY A 40 3.46 -27.64 -7.21
N LEU A 41 2.78 -26.71 -6.52
CA LEU A 41 2.74 -26.73 -5.04
C LEU A 41 1.69 -27.67 -4.43
N VAL A 42 0.59 -27.95 -5.14
CA VAL A 42 -0.58 -28.66 -4.58
C VAL A 42 -0.98 -29.92 -5.36
N GLY A 43 -0.52 -30.11 -6.61
CA GLY A 43 -0.89 -31.30 -7.39
C GLY A 43 0.13 -31.70 -8.45
N GLY A 44 0.84 -32.80 -8.22
CA GLY A 44 1.64 -33.51 -9.23
C GLY A 44 3.00 -32.84 -9.54
N GLY A 45 4.03 -33.26 -8.81
CA GLY A 45 5.37 -32.67 -8.87
C GLY A 45 6.07 -32.80 -10.23
N SER A 46 6.33 -31.65 -10.86
CA SER A 46 7.47 -31.48 -11.76
C SER A 46 8.76 -31.33 -10.94
N ARG A 47 9.90 -31.76 -11.47
CA ARG A 47 11.23 -31.69 -10.80
C ARG A 47 11.63 -30.25 -10.43
N ASP A 48 11.04 -29.26 -11.11
CA ASP A 48 11.29 -27.83 -10.92
C ASP A 48 10.29 -27.13 -9.98
N ALA A 49 9.29 -27.85 -9.46
CA ALA A 49 8.23 -27.28 -8.61
C ALA A 49 8.74 -26.44 -7.41
N PRO A 50 9.81 -26.85 -6.68
CA PRO A 50 10.37 -26.03 -5.60
C PRO A 50 11.03 -24.73 -6.10
N ALA A 51 11.65 -24.76 -7.29
CA ALA A 51 12.29 -23.59 -7.87
C ALA A 51 11.24 -22.58 -8.37
N ASP A 52 10.14 -23.07 -8.93
CA ASP A 52 9.04 -22.23 -9.40
C ASP A 52 8.25 -21.62 -8.24
N ALA A 53 8.06 -22.37 -7.15
CA ALA A 53 7.55 -21.87 -5.87
C ALA A 53 8.36 -20.69 -5.33
N ALA A 54 9.70 -20.85 -5.28
CA ALA A 54 10.60 -19.81 -4.78
C ALA A 54 10.56 -18.56 -5.66
N ARG A 55 10.49 -18.73 -6.99
CA ARG A 55 10.37 -17.61 -7.94
C ARG A 55 9.05 -16.84 -7.77
N TRP A 56 7.93 -17.55 -7.61
CA TRP A 56 6.63 -16.95 -7.34
C TRP A 56 6.61 -16.18 -6.02
N LEU A 57 7.13 -16.79 -4.94
CA LEU A 57 7.24 -16.14 -3.62
C LEU A 57 8.08 -14.87 -3.69
N GLU A 58 9.24 -14.91 -4.34
CA GLU A 58 10.11 -13.75 -4.46
C GLU A 58 9.45 -12.65 -5.30
N ARG A 59 8.76 -13.00 -6.39
CA ARG A 59 7.97 -12.04 -7.17
C ARG A 59 6.92 -11.35 -6.30
N ASN A 60 6.09 -12.11 -5.60
CA ASN A 60 5.03 -11.59 -4.75
C ASN A 60 5.58 -10.75 -3.60
N ARG A 61 6.72 -11.14 -3.02
CA ARG A 61 7.41 -10.35 -2.00
C ARG A 61 7.86 -8.99 -2.54
N ARG A 62 8.44 -8.94 -3.75
CA ARG A 62 8.83 -7.69 -4.40
C ARG A 62 7.63 -6.80 -4.71
N VAL A 63 6.54 -7.37 -5.24
CA VAL A 63 5.31 -6.62 -5.53
C VAL A 63 4.74 -6.03 -4.24
N LEU A 64 4.59 -6.83 -3.19
CA LEU A 64 4.09 -6.37 -1.89
C LEU A 64 4.95 -5.24 -1.32
N GLN A 65 6.27 -5.34 -1.41
CA GLN A 65 7.18 -4.28 -0.95
C GLN A 65 6.96 -2.95 -1.69
N ARG A 66 6.65 -2.98 -2.99
CA ARG A 66 6.32 -1.78 -3.77
C ARG A 66 5.03 -1.13 -3.24
N TYR A 67 3.95 -1.89 -3.08
CA TYR A 67 2.70 -1.36 -2.50
C TYR A 67 2.90 -0.81 -1.08
N GLN A 68 3.67 -1.51 -0.25
CA GLN A 68 3.99 -1.05 1.10
C GLN A 68 4.82 0.25 1.10
N ALA A 69 5.68 0.46 0.11
CA ALA A 69 6.39 1.74 -0.04
C ALA A 69 5.40 2.87 -0.34
N LEU A 70 4.47 2.67 -1.28
CA LEU A 70 3.44 3.67 -1.62
C LEU A 70 2.56 4.04 -0.42
N VAL A 71 2.09 3.04 0.32
CA VAL A 71 1.28 3.27 1.53
C VAL A 71 2.06 4.05 2.58
N ARG A 72 3.33 3.68 2.83
CA ARG A 72 4.19 4.40 3.77
C ARG A 72 4.39 5.85 3.34
N THR A 73 4.63 6.10 2.05
CA THR A 73 4.75 7.46 1.51
C THR A 73 3.47 8.26 1.69
N ALA A 74 2.30 7.69 1.39
CA ALA A 74 1.01 8.37 1.61
C ALA A 74 0.81 8.76 3.07
N VAL A 75 1.13 7.87 4.01
CA VAL A 75 1.06 8.13 5.46
C VAL A 75 2.04 9.23 5.88
N THR A 76 3.27 9.23 5.35
CA THR A 76 4.24 10.28 5.62
C THR A 76 3.74 11.63 5.11
N LEU A 77 3.18 11.70 3.90
CA LEU A 77 2.64 12.94 3.35
C LEU A 77 1.44 13.46 4.16
N ASP A 78 0.50 12.60 4.53
CA ASP A 78 -0.63 12.99 5.42
C ASP A 78 -0.15 13.54 6.76
N ALA A 79 0.87 12.91 7.37
CA ALA A 79 1.45 13.40 8.63
C ALA A 79 2.17 14.76 8.48
N LEU A 80 2.80 15.02 7.34
CA LEU A 80 3.42 16.32 7.05
C LEU A 80 2.34 17.40 6.85
N LEU A 81 1.25 17.09 6.16
CA LEU A 81 0.12 18.01 5.98
C LEU A 81 -0.56 18.34 7.32
N ASP A 82 -0.80 17.33 8.17
CA ASP A 82 -1.33 17.54 9.52
C ASP A 82 -0.41 18.46 10.37
N ALA A 83 0.91 18.37 10.18
CA ALA A 83 1.86 19.24 10.86
C ALA A 83 1.82 20.69 10.32
N GLU A 84 1.66 20.88 9.00
CA GLU A 84 1.48 22.20 8.39
C GLU A 84 0.19 22.88 8.87
N ASP A 85 -0.92 22.14 8.92
CA ASP A 85 -2.21 22.64 9.44
C ASP A 85 -2.11 23.05 10.92
N GLY A 86 -1.36 22.28 11.72
CA GLY A 86 -1.09 22.61 13.12
C GLY A 86 -0.21 23.86 13.31
N ILE A 87 0.73 24.11 12.40
CA ILE A 87 1.58 25.32 12.39
C ILE A 87 0.78 26.56 11.96
N ALA A 88 -0.15 26.42 11.01
CA ALA A 88 -1.03 27.51 10.59
C ALA A 88 -2.02 27.95 11.68
N GLN A 89 -2.20 27.11 12.71
CA GLN A 89 -3.09 27.33 13.84
C GLN A 89 -2.37 27.91 15.09
N GLU A 90 -1.24 28.61 14.94
CA GLU A 90 -0.67 29.39 16.06
C GLU A 90 -1.52 30.65 16.34
N PRO A 91 -2.07 30.82 17.55
CA PRO A 91 -2.87 31.99 17.91
C PRO A 91 -1.98 33.22 18.17
N SER A 92 -2.32 34.35 17.53
CA SER A 92 -1.93 35.71 17.97
C SER A 92 -2.69 36.13 19.23
#